data_AF-R7WCF6-F1
#
_entry.id   AF-R7WCF6-F1
#
_cell.length_a   1.000
_cell.length_b   1.000
_cell.length_c   1.000
_cell.angle_alpha   90.00
_cell.angle_beta   90.00
_cell.angle_gamma   90.00
#
_symmetry.space_group_name_H-M   'P 1'
#
loop_
_entity.id
_entity.type
_entity.pdbx_description
1 polymer ?
#
loop_
_entity_poly.entity_id
_entity_poly.type
_entity_poly.pdbx_seq_one_letter_code
_entity_poly.pdbx_strand_id
1 'polypeptide(L)'
;MAGESSTRRPLFGGAISTAFPVRFQDVSNIREVPDHQEVLVDPARDESLIFELLDLKGEVEDGGSALWFLRDVANEQDAADNLVVEHSGTIELAGLRSGEAPAVAGTAIGKLVSKCPVPYPDYPAPCLC
;
A
#
# COMPACT_ATOMS: atom_id res chain seq x y z
N MET A 1 26.77 4.38 5.52
CA MET A 1 25.32 4.13 5.37
C MET A 1 25.11 2.67 5.70
N ALA A 2 24.49 2.35 6.84
CA ALA A 2 24.21 0.96 7.18
C ALA A 2 23.19 0.44 6.17
N GLY A 3 23.57 -0.54 5.35
CA GLY A 3 22.66 -1.16 4.40
C GLY A 3 21.52 -1.80 5.18
N GLU A 4 20.28 -1.41 4.89
CA GLU A 4 19.13 -2.05 5.50
C GLU A 4 19.10 -3.51 5.07
N SER A 5 19.19 -4.43 6.04
CA SER A 5 19.07 -5.86 5.74
C SER A 5 17.60 -6.18 5.46
N SER A 6 17.30 -6.63 4.24
CA SER A 6 16.02 -7.22 3.89
C SER A 6 16.04 -8.72 4.14
N THR A 7 14.90 -9.28 4.54
CA THR A 7 14.72 -10.73 4.64
C THR A 7 13.52 -11.15 3.82
N ARG A 8 13.62 -12.33 3.20
CA ARG A 8 12.50 -12.94 2.52
C ARG A 8 11.47 -13.41 3.57
N ARG A 9 10.19 -13.08 3.36
CA ARG A 9 9.07 -13.54 4.20
C ARG A 9 7.98 -14.17 3.33
N PRO A 10 7.31 -15.23 3.81
CA PRO A 10 6.10 -15.74 3.21
C PRO A 10 4.92 -14.81 3.53
N LEU A 11 4.00 -14.66 2.57
CA LEU A 11 2.69 -14.03 2.73
C LEU A 11 1.61 -15.04 2.34
N PHE A 12 0.40 -14.89 2.89
CA PHE A 12 -0.80 -15.68 2.65
C PHE A 12 -0.54 -17.18 2.79
N GLY A 13 -0.06 -17.60 3.96
CA GLY A 13 0.28 -19.00 4.23
C GLY A 13 1.44 -19.55 3.38
N GLY A 14 2.23 -18.66 2.76
CA GLY A 14 3.36 -19.02 1.90
C GLY A 14 3.03 -19.16 0.42
N ALA A 15 1.81 -18.81 -0.01
CA ALA A 15 1.45 -18.75 -1.42
C ALA A 15 2.23 -17.66 -2.18
N ILE A 16 2.54 -16.55 -1.50
CA ILE A 16 3.34 -15.44 -2.03
C ILE A 16 4.59 -15.29 -1.15
N SER A 17 5.68 -14.80 -1.73
CA SER A 17 6.86 -14.42 -0.96
C SER A 17 7.48 -13.16 -1.50
N THR A 18 7.86 -12.28 -0.58
CA THR A 18 8.52 -11.00 -0.87
C THR A 18 9.68 -10.78 0.09
N ALA A 19 10.50 -9.76 -0.15
CA ALA A 19 11.58 -9.36 0.75
C ALA A 19 11.49 -7.87 1.05
N PHE A 20 11.53 -7.53 2.33
CA PHE A 20 11.51 -6.15 2.82
C PHE A 20 12.36 -6.05 4.10
N PRO A 21 12.67 -4.83 4.55
CA PRO A 21 13.53 -4.62 5.71
C PRO A 21 13.06 -5.36 6.97
N VAL A 22 14.01 -5.92 7.73
CA VAL A 22 13.71 -6.74 8.92
C VAL A 22 12.95 -6.01 10.03
N ARG A 23 12.98 -4.66 10.03
CA ARG A 23 12.35 -3.80 11.03
C ARG A 23 10.82 -3.85 11.03
N PHE A 24 10.21 -4.25 9.91
CA PHE A 24 8.77 -4.39 9.80
C PHE A 24 8.27 -5.58 10.63
N GLN A 25 7.28 -5.31 11.48
CA GLN A 25 6.65 -6.28 12.40
C GLN A 25 5.21 -6.50 11.99
N ASP A 26 4.77 -7.75 12.01
CA ASP A 26 3.39 -8.13 11.69
C ASP A 26 2.44 -7.77 12.83
N VAL A 27 1.37 -7.04 12.51
CA VAL A 27 0.37 -6.57 13.49
C VAL A 27 -0.75 -7.57 13.75
N SER A 28 -0.80 -8.70 13.03
CA SER A 28 -1.78 -9.77 13.22
C SER A 28 -1.83 -10.32 14.65
N ASN A 29 -0.72 -10.18 15.40
CA ASN A 29 -0.64 -10.55 16.81
C ASN A 29 -1.35 -9.59 17.77
N ILE A 30 -1.70 -8.38 17.31
CA ILE A 30 -2.20 -7.29 18.14
C ILE A 30 -3.65 -6.93 17.78
N ARG A 31 -4.02 -7.10 16.50
CA ARG A 31 -5.39 -6.90 16.01
C ARG A 31 -5.73 -7.95 14.97
N GLU A 32 -7.02 -8.22 14.82
CA GLU A 32 -7.52 -9.01 13.71
C GLU A 32 -7.26 -8.27 12.39
N VAL A 33 -6.73 -9.01 11.40
CA VAL A 33 -6.50 -8.55 10.03
C VAL A 33 -7.27 -9.52 9.12
N PRO A 34 -8.06 -9.04 8.15
CA PRO A 34 -8.77 -9.90 7.23
C PRO A 34 -7.84 -10.89 6.51
N ASP A 35 -8.32 -12.11 6.21
CA ASP A 35 -7.48 -13.17 5.61
C ASP A 35 -6.84 -12.81 4.24
N HIS A 36 -7.43 -11.86 3.52
CA HIS A 36 -6.93 -11.36 2.24
C HIS A 36 -5.98 -10.15 2.40
N GLN A 37 -5.64 -9.77 3.64
CA GLN A 37 -4.74 -8.69 3.98
C GLN A 37 -3.60 -9.16 4.90
N GLU A 38 -2.41 -8.59 4.70
CA GLU A 38 -1.31 -8.67 5.65
C GLU A 38 -0.76 -7.28 5.91
N VAL A 39 -0.60 -6.94 7.19
CA VAL A 39 -0.23 -5.59 7.61
C VAL A 39 1.02 -5.66 8.46
N LEU A 40 2.06 -4.96 8.04
CA LEU A 40 3.30 -4.83 8.78
C LEU A 40 3.62 -3.36 9.05
N VAL A 41 4.19 -3.07 10.21
CA VAL A 41 4.54 -1.72 10.64
C VAL A 41 5.97 -1.65 11.15
N ASP A 42 6.60 -0.49 10.97
CA ASP A 42 7.82 -0.14 11.68
C ASP A 42 7.48 0.77 12.87
N PRO A 43 7.50 0.25 14.11
CA PRO A 43 7.15 1.04 15.29
C PRO A 43 8.13 2.17 15.59
N ALA A 44 9.31 2.19 14.94
CA ALA A 44 10.31 3.23 15.13
C ALA A 44 10.20 4.37 14.08
N ARG A 45 9.49 4.17 12.96
CA ARG A 45 9.51 5.12 11.83
C ARG A 45 8.14 5.56 11.29
N ASP A 46 7.04 5.14 11.90
CA ASP A 46 5.68 5.44 11.41
C ASP A 46 5.50 5.07 9.92
N GLU A 47 6.14 3.97 9.52
CA GLU A 47 6.04 3.39 8.18
C GLU A 47 5.22 2.10 8.26
N SER A 48 4.40 1.84 7.24
CA SER A 48 3.65 0.59 7.13
C SER A 48 3.75 -0.01 5.73
N LEU A 49 3.61 -1.34 5.68
CA LEU A 49 3.47 -2.13 4.47
C LEU A 49 2.17 -2.90 4.58
N ILE A 50 1.29 -2.70 3.61
CA ILE A 50 0.00 -3.41 3.52
C ILE A 50 0.01 -4.19 2.22
N PHE A 51 -0.22 -5.49 2.33
CA PHE A 51 -0.43 -6.38 1.20
C PHE A 51 -1.89 -6.79 1.18
N GLU A 52 -2.57 -6.61 0.06
CA GLU A 52 -3.99 -6.92 -0.07
C GLU A 52 -4.27 -7.63 -1.39
N LEU A 53 -5.06 -8.70 -1.33
CA LEU A 53 -5.57 -9.41 -2.49
C LEU A 53 -6.91 -8.81 -2.90
N LEU A 54 -6.95 -8.23 -4.10
CA LEU A 54 -8.12 -7.54 -4.65
C LEU A 54 -8.66 -8.27 -5.88
N ASP A 55 -9.97 -8.12 -6.10
CA ASP A 55 -10.62 -8.59 -7.31
C ASP A 55 -10.26 -7.73 -8.53
N LEU A 56 -10.17 -8.38 -9.69
CA LEU A 56 -9.95 -7.69 -10.96
C LEU A 56 -11.15 -6.77 -11.30
N LYS A 57 -10.86 -5.50 -11.59
CA LYS A 57 -11.88 -4.52 -12.01
C LYS A 57 -12.06 -4.59 -13.53
N GLY A 58 -13.18 -5.16 -13.98
CA GLY A 58 -13.47 -5.33 -15.41
C GLY A 58 -13.71 -4.03 -16.19
N GLU A 59 -13.93 -2.91 -15.51
CA GLU A 59 -14.16 -1.59 -16.11
C GLU A 59 -12.90 -0.70 -16.15
N VAL A 60 -11.78 -1.20 -15.62
CA VAL A 60 -10.52 -0.46 -15.54
C VAL A 60 -9.48 -1.15 -16.41
N GLU A 61 -8.87 -0.40 -17.32
CA GLU A 61 -7.77 -0.91 -18.15
C GLU A 61 -6.54 -1.20 -17.28
N ASP A 62 -5.81 -2.29 -17.58
CA ASP A 62 -4.65 -2.75 -16.80
C ASP A 62 -3.62 -1.64 -16.50
N GLY A 63 -3.32 -0.78 -17.48
CA GLY A 63 -2.37 0.32 -17.33
C GLY A 63 -2.86 1.44 -16.40
N GLY A 64 -4.17 1.55 -16.19
CA GLY A 64 -4.81 2.52 -15.29
C GLY A 64 -5.11 1.98 -13.89
N SER A 65 -5.02 0.66 -13.68
CA SER A 65 -5.42 -0.01 -12.43
C SER A 65 -4.70 0.55 -11.20
N ALA A 66 -3.38 0.74 -11.26
CA ALA A 66 -2.62 1.23 -10.11
C ALA A 66 -3.07 2.64 -9.66
N LEU A 67 -3.31 3.54 -10.62
CA LEU A 67 -3.80 4.89 -10.34
C LEU A 67 -5.25 4.88 -9.86
N TRP A 68 -6.08 3.99 -10.40
CA TRP A 68 -7.45 3.81 -9.95
C TRP A 68 -7.49 3.40 -8.47
N PHE A 69 -6.74 2.38 -8.07
CA PHE A 69 -6.69 1.93 -6.68
C PHE A 69 -6.07 2.98 -5.74
N LEU A 70 -5.07 3.75 -6.18
CA LEU A 70 -4.55 4.87 -5.38
C LEU A 70 -5.64 5.93 -5.09
N ARG A 71 -6.51 6.22 -6.08
CA ARG A 71 -7.64 7.12 -5.90
C ARG A 71 -8.72 6.52 -5.01
N ASP A 72 -8.95 5.23 -5.12
CA ASP A 72 -9.90 4.50 -4.27
C ASP A 72 -9.49 4.60 -2.79
N VAL A 73 -8.21 4.33 -2.48
CA VAL A 73 -7.63 4.56 -1.16
C VAL A 73 -7.82 6.02 -0.72
N ALA A 74 -7.59 7.00 -1.60
CA ALA A 74 -7.80 8.40 -1.26
C ALA A 74 -9.27 8.74 -0.93
N ASN A 75 -10.23 8.14 -1.64
CA ASN A 75 -11.65 8.32 -1.39
C ASN A 75 -12.03 7.73 -0.02
N GLU A 76 -11.55 6.53 0.30
CA GLU A 76 -11.82 5.88 1.59
C GLU A 76 -11.26 6.66 2.79
N GLN A 77 -10.20 7.46 2.57
CA GLN A 77 -9.61 8.32 3.60
C GLN A 77 -10.16 9.76 3.61
N ASP A 78 -11.25 10.05 2.88
CA ASP A 78 -11.80 11.41 2.68
C ASP A 78 -10.72 12.43 2.23
N ALA A 79 -9.74 11.94 1.46
CA ALA A 79 -8.56 12.66 1.03
C ALA A 79 -8.51 12.83 -0.50
N ALA A 80 -9.59 12.49 -1.21
CA ALA A 80 -9.67 12.54 -2.67
C ALA A 80 -9.28 13.92 -3.25
N ASP A 81 -9.77 15.00 -2.63
CA ASP A 81 -9.46 16.38 -3.03
C ASP A 81 -8.00 16.76 -2.80
N ASN A 82 -7.30 16.02 -1.93
CA ASN A 82 -5.93 16.31 -1.48
C ASN A 82 -4.91 15.30 -2.02
N LEU A 83 -5.32 14.37 -2.89
CA LEU A 83 -4.41 13.43 -3.51
C LEU A 83 -3.52 14.15 -4.53
N VAL A 84 -2.22 14.19 -4.24
CA VAL A 84 -1.20 14.63 -5.20
C VAL A 84 -0.50 13.41 -5.75
N VAL A 85 -0.76 13.07 -7.01
CA VAL A 85 -0.07 11.98 -7.71
C VAL A 85 1.32 12.45 -8.13
N GLU A 86 2.37 11.86 -7.56
CA GLU A 86 3.76 12.17 -7.89
C GLU A 86 4.25 11.35 -9.07
N HIS A 87 3.83 10.09 -9.16
CA HIS A 87 4.21 9.18 -10.23
C HIS A 87 3.08 8.21 -10.56
N SER A 88 2.93 7.88 -11.84
CA SER A 88 2.10 6.78 -12.30
C SER A 88 2.69 6.22 -13.59
N GLY A 89 2.79 4.90 -13.70
CA GLY A 89 3.38 4.25 -14.86
C GLY A 89 3.43 2.75 -14.74
N THR A 90 3.99 2.10 -15.74
CA THR A 90 4.21 0.65 -15.77
C THR A 90 5.71 0.35 -15.67
N ILE A 91 6.03 -0.73 -14.96
CA ILE A 91 7.40 -1.27 -14.91
C ILE A 91 7.39 -2.69 -15.48
N GLU A 92 8.39 -3.01 -16.29
CA GLU A 92 8.60 -4.38 -16.74
C GLU A 92 9.22 -5.21 -15.62
N LEU A 93 8.63 -6.38 -15.36
CA LEU A 93 9.11 -7.30 -14.35
C LEU A 93 10.17 -8.21 -14.98
N ALA A 94 11.42 -7.77 -14.93
CA ALA A 94 12.55 -8.48 -15.51
C ALA A 94 12.58 -9.95 -15.04
N GLY A 95 12.61 -10.88 -15.99
CA GLY A 95 12.64 -12.32 -15.72
C GLY A 95 11.27 -12.97 -15.54
N LEU A 96 10.17 -12.21 -15.51
CA LEU A 96 8.80 -12.72 -15.57
C LEU A 96 8.21 -12.55 -16.97
N ARG A 97 7.62 -13.63 -17.50
CA ARG A 97 6.97 -13.66 -18.81
C ARG A 97 5.63 -14.38 -18.72
N SER A 98 4.65 -13.89 -19.47
CA SER A 98 3.38 -14.58 -19.70
C SER A 98 3.34 -15.02 -21.15
N GLY A 99 3.74 -16.26 -21.40
CA GLY A 99 4.02 -16.72 -22.77
C GLY A 99 5.16 -15.91 -23.40
N GLU A 100 4.90 -15.30 -24.57
CA GLU A 100 5.88 -14.46 -25.27
C GLU A 100 5.88 -12.99 -24.78
N ALA A 101 4.82 -12.57 -24.09
CA ALA A 101 4.68 -11.19 -23.62
C ALA A 101 5.47 -10.94 -22.32
N PRO A 102 6.12 -9.76 -22.17
CA PRO A 102 6.73 -9.37 -20.90
C PRO A 102 5.64 -9.18 -19.83
N ALA A 103 5.94 -9.58 -18.60
CA ALA A 103 5.08 -9.24 -17.47
C ALA A 103 5.33 -7.79 -17.06
N VAL A 104 4.25 -7.05 -16.77
CA VAL A 104 4.30 -5.66 -16.34
C VAL A 104 3.58 -5.49 -15.01
N ALA A 105 4.05 -4.55 -14.18
CA ALA A 105 3.34 -4.09 -13.00
C ALA A 105 2.97 -2.61 -13.17
N GLY A 106 1.72 -2.26 -12.89
CA GLY A 106 1.30 -0.89 -12.72
C GLY A 106 1.79 -0.33 -11.39
N THR A 107 2.25 0.92 -11.38
CA THR A 107 2.70 1.62 -10.19
C THR A 107 2.03 2.99 -10.12
N ALA A 108 1.66 3.40 -8.92
CA ALA A 108 1.17 4.75 -8.63
C ALA A 108 1.71 5.18 -7.27
N ILE A 109 2.25 6.39 -7.21
CA ILE A 109 2.82 6.99 -6.01
C ILE A 109 2.14 8.33 -5.83
N GLY A 110 1.59 8.55 -4.65
CA GLY A 110 0.95 9.82 -4.32
C GLY A 110 1.10 10.17 -2.85
N LYS A 111 0.87 11.45 -2.57
CA LYS A 111 0.75 11.99 -1.22
C LYS A 111 -0.71 12.25 -0.93
N LEU A 112 -1.14 11.81 0.24
CA LEU A 112 -2.47 12.03 0.75
C LEU A 112 -2.37 12.85 2.03
N VAL A 113 -3.22 13.87 2.14
CA VAL A 113 -3.39 14.62 3.37
C VAL A 113 -4.85 14.47 3.77
N SER A 114 -5.09 13.75 4.86
CA SER A 114 -6.42 13.69 5.44
C SER A 114 -6.84 15.10 5.84
N LYS A 115 -8.10 15.45 5.56
CA LYS A 115 -8.68 16.66 6.16
C LYS A 115 -8.74 16.40 7.67
N CYS A 116 -7.98 17.15 8.46
CA CYS A 116 -8.20 17.16 9.91
C CYS A 116 -9.66 17.61 10.12
N PRO A 117 -10.51 16.80 10.76
CA PRO A 117 -11.88 17.20 11.05
C PRO A 117 -11.84 18.52 11.81
N VAL A 118 -12.66 19.49 11.40
CA VAL A 118 -12.85 20.71 12.19
C VAL A 118 -13.10 20.30 13.64
N PRO A 119 -12.34 20.83 14.62
CA PRO A 119 -12.53 20.46 16.01
C PRO A 119 -13.98 20.76 16.39
N TYR A 120 -14.69 19.74 16.89
CA TYR A 120 -15.98 19.96 17.50
C TYR A 120 -15.78 20.96 18.66
N PRO A 121 -16.69 21.93 18.85
CA PRO A 121 -16.51 23.01 19.83
C PRO A 121 -16.28 22.49 21.27
N ASP A 122 -16.67 21.24 21.56
CA ASP A 122 -16.58 20.63 22.88
C ASP A 122 -15.40 19.65 23.07
N TYR A 123 -14.55 19.40 22.06
CA TYR A 123 -13.37 18.54 22.19
C TYR A 123 -12.16 19.08 21.41
N PRO A 124 -11.29 19.90 22.05
CA PRO A 124 -10.04 20.34 21.45
C PRO A 124 -8.97 19.25 21.62
N ALA A 125 -9.14 18.10 20.97
CA ALA A 125 -8.05 17.16 20.80
C ALA A 125 -7.25 17.57 19.55
N PRO A 126 -5.94 17.86 19.64
CA PRO A 126 -5.15 18.09 18.45
C PRO A 126 -5.08 16.78 17.64
N CYS A 127 -5.39 16.86 16.35
CA CYS A 127 -4.97 15.87 15.37
C CYS A 127 -3.45 15.69 15.53
N LEU A 128 -2.99 14.58 16.10
CA LEU A 128 -1.60 14.17 15.90
C LEU A 128 -1.51 13.72 14.44
N CYS A 129 -1.06 14.64 13.60
CA CYS A 129 -0.50 14.34 12.29
C CYS A 129 0.92 13.80 12.45
#